data_AF-A0A7R9MSQ7-F1
#
_entry.id   AF-A0A7R9MSQ7-F1
#
_cell.length_a   1.000
_cell.length_b   1.000
_cell.length_c   1.000
_cell.angle_alpha   90.00
_cell.angle_beta   90.00
_cell.angle_gamma   90.00
#
_symmetry.space_group_name_H-M   'P 1'
#
loop_
_entity.id
_entity.type
_entity.pdbx_description
1 polymer ?
#
loop_
_entity_poly.entity_id
_entity_poly.type
_entity_poly.pdbx_seq_one_letter_code
_entity_poly.pdbx_strand_id
1 'polypeptide(L)'
;MHSHQALYPIRYPDNRGSSHQQQVTCYSFKDVNNWWIVKRPHVNDLVISEPIDRIKDGDYVQLIHGMSGRALNSHDVAAPVSPQNQEVSCYIDYNISMPAQNLWRVKLLNSGETNGLWHTISSRVQFIHANTSQALKVSL
;
A
#
# COMPACT_ATOMS: atom_id res chain seq x y z
N MET A 1 0.57 -9.11 -3.27
CA MET A 1 1.30 -8.10 -2.46
C MET A 1 1.65 -8.75 -1.15
N HIS A 2 2.90 -8.65 -0.72
CA HIS A 2 3.46 -9.37 0.42
C HIS A 2 4.27 -8.41 1.29
N SER A 3 4.29 -8.64 2.61
CA SER A 3 5.22 -7.96 3.51
C SER A 3 5.62 -8.88 4.66
N HIS A 4 6.86 -8.76 5.13
CA HIS A 4 7.44 -9.63 6.16
C HIS A 4 8.31 -8.79 7.10
N GLN A 5 8.79 -9.35 8.20
CA GLN A 5 9.48 -8.58 9.25
C GLN A 5 10.79 -7.90 8.80
N ALA A 6 11.35 -8.24 7.63
CA ALA A 6 12.58 -7.64 7.17
C ALA A 6 12.39 -6.17 6.77
N LEU A 7 13.43 -5.37 7.04
CA LEU A 7 13.51 -3.96 6.71
C LEU A 7 14.33 -3.77 5.44
N TYR A 8 14.11 -2.68 4.71
CA TYR A 8 15.10 -2.23 3.74
C TYR A 8 16.43 -1.95 4.45
N PRO A 9 17.59 -2.28 3.85
CA PRO A 9 18.89 -2.00 4.45
C PRO A 9 19.10 -0.48 4.52
N ILE A 10 19.84 0.06 5.49
CA ILE A 10 20.09 1.51 5.61
C ILE A 10 20.61 2.12 4.29
N ARG A 11 21.42 1.35 3.56
CA ARG A 11 21.86 1.66 2.19
C ARG A 11 21.59 0.48 1.29
N TYR A 12 21.16 0.76 0.07
CA TYR A 12 21.08 -0.23 -0.99
C TYR A 12 22.48 -0.62 -1.50
N PRO A 13 22.63 -1.71 -2.28
CA PRO A 13 23.93 -2.14 -2.80
C PRO A 13 24.68 -1.10 -3.63
N ASP A 14 23.98 -0.12 -4.21
CA ASP A 14 24.54 0.99 -4.98
C ASP A 14 24.84 2.24 -4.12
N ASN A 15 24.91 2.09 -2.79
CA ASN A 15 25.18 3.11 -1.78
C ASN A 15 24.13 4.22 -1.62
N ARG A 16 23.03 4.21 -2.38
CA ARG A 16 21.90 5.11 -2.12
C ARG A 16 21.31 4.80 -0.73
N GLY A 17 20.89 5.85 -0.02
CA GLY A 17 20.15 5.69 1.23
C GLY A 17 18.78 5.08 0.98
N SER A 18 18.31 4.24 1.90
CA SER A 18 16.92 3.80 1.94
C SER A 18 16.19 4.40 3.15
N SER A 19 14.92 4.07 3.26
CA SER A 19 14.05 4.48 4.36
C SER A 19 14.25 3.67 5.65
N HIS A 20 14.90 2.50 5.57
CA HIS A 20 14.91 1.48 6.62
C HIS A 20 13.50 1.07 7.10
N GLN A 21 12.49 1.23 6.25
CA GLN A 21 11.10 0.83 6.51
C GLN A 21 10.90 -0.68 6.26
N GLN A 22 9.74 -1.21 6.64
CA GLN A 22 9.42 -2.62 6.37
C GLN A 22 9.23 -2.88 4.88
N GLN A 23 9.82 -3.95 4.38
CA GLN A 23 9.79 -4.30 2.96
C GLN A 23 8.36 -4.66 2.50
N VAL A 24 8.03 -4.24 1.28
CA VAL A 24 6.86 -4.72 0.54
C VAL A 24 7.34 -5.32 -0.76
N THR A 25 6.90 -6.53 -1.06
CA THR A 25 7.36 -7.33 -2.20
C THR A 25 6.19 -8.04 -2.89
N CYS A 26 6.49 -8.78 -3.95
CA CYS A 26 5.55 -9.70 -4.57
C CYS A 26 5.99 -11.14 -4.26
N TYR A 27 5.08 -11.91 -3.66
CA TYR A 27 5.24 -13.32 -3.40
C TYR A 27 4.07 -14.07 -4.04
N SER A 28 4.37 -15.15 -4.77
CA SER A 28 3.40 -15.84 -5.64
C SER A 28 2.64 -16.97 -4.94
N PHE A 29 3.14 -17.47 -3.82
CA PHE A 29 2.50 -18.57 -3.08
C PHE A 29 1.56 -18.04 -2.01
N LYS A 30 0.60 -18.88 -1.59
CA LYS A 30 -0.31 -18.57 -0.48
C LYS A 30 0.48 -18.47 0.82
N ASP A 31 0.37 -17.32 1.48
CA ASP A 31 1.04 -17.01 2.75
C ASP A 31 0.16 -16.05 3.55
N VAL A 32 0.20 -16.13 4.88
CA VAL A 32 -0.50 -15.20 5.78
C VAL A 32 0.03 -13.77 5.66
N ASN A 33 1.30 -13.61 5.28
CA ASN A 33 1.95 -12.33 4.97
C ASN A 33 1.46 -11.69 3.66
N ASN A 34 0.56 -12.36 2.92
CA ASN A 34 -0.14 -11.76 1.78
C ASN A 34 -1.46 -11.09 2.18
N TRP A 35 -1.85 -11.13 3.46
CA TRP A 35 -3.13 -10.57 3.90
C TRP A 35 -3.02 -9.08 4.13
N TRP A 36 -4.00 -8.35 3.61
CA TRP A 36 -4.13 -6.90 3.74
C TRP A 36 -5.55 -6.54 4.11
N ILE A 37 -5.70 -5.55 4.98
CA ILE A 37 -6.98 -4.97 5.38
C ILE A 37 -7.12 -3.64 4.66
N VAL A 38 -8.22 -3.47 3.95
CA VAL A 38 -8.61 -2.19 3.34
C VAL A 38 -9.49 -1.46 4.34
N LYS A 39 -9.14 -0.25 4.74
CA LYS A 39 -9.97 0.56 5.64
C LYS A 39 -10.08 2.01 5.20
N ARG A 40 -11.14 2.69 5.66
CA ARG A 40 -11.30 4.13 5.53
C ARG A 40 -10.26 4.87 6.38
N PRO A 41 -9.71 6.01 5.92
CA PRO A 41 -8.72 6.79 6.67
C PRO A 41 -9.20 7.27 8.05
N HIS A 42 -10.51 7.48 8.20
CA HIS A 42 -11.13 8.02 9.43
C HIS A 42 -11.68 6.94 10.36
N VAL A 43 -11.58 5.67 9.99
CA VAL A 43 -12.05 4.54 10.80
C VAL A 43 -10.84 3.95 11.52
N ASN A 44 -10.81 4.13 12.84
CA ASN A 44 -9.67 3.77 13.67
C ASN A 44 -9.68 2.30 14.07
N ASP A 45 -10.86 1.75 14.34
CA ASP A 45 -11.03 0.33 14.59
C ASP A 45 -11.10 -0.46 13.27
N LEU A 46 -11.11 -1.78 13.39
CA LEU A 46 -11.25 -2.71 12.27
C LEU A 46 -12.61 -3.40 12.31
N VAL A 47 -13.60 -2.78 12.96
CA VAL A 47 -14.92 -3.36 13.16
C VAL A 47 -15.71 -3.21 11.87
N ILE A 48 -16.43 -4.27 11.50
CA ILE A 48 -17.33 -4.24 10.36
C ILE A 48 -18.59 -3.48 10.78
N SER A 49 -18.87 -2.36 10.11
CA SER A 49 -20.10 -1.62 10.32
C SER A 49 -21.28 -2.29 9.62
N GLU A 50 -22.47 -2.15 10.19
CA GLU A 50 -23.74 -2.41 9.50
C GLU A 50 -24.46 -1.09 9.23
N PRO A 51 -24.82 -0.78 7.97
CA PRO A 51 -24.59 -1.57 6.76
C PRO A 51 -23.10 -1.61 6.34
N ILE A 52 -22.75 -2.62 5.53
CA ILE A 52 -21.38 -2.79 5.00
C ILE A 52 -20.98 -1.54 4.21
N ASP A 53 -19.92 -0.87 4.66
CA ASP A 53 -19.28 0.21 3.91
C ASP A 53 -18.49 -0.37 2.72
N ARG A 54 -19.07 -0.23 1.52
CA ARG A 54 -18.45 -0.70 0.27
C ARG A 54 -17.54 0.39 -0.29
N ILE A 55 -16.31 0.00 -0.64
CA ILE A 55 -15.36 0.86 -1.34
C ILE A 55 -15.79 1.06 -2.80
N LYS A 56 -15.68 2.31 -3.27
CA LYS A 56 -16.05 2.74 -4.61
C LYS A 56 -14.84 3.28 -5.38
N ASP A 57 -14.99 3.41 -6.69
CA ASP A 57 -14.04 4.15 -7.51
C ASP A 57 -13.86 5.59 -6.98
N GLY A 58 -12.63 6.05 -6.89
CA GLY A 58 -12.27 7.37 -6.37
C GLY A 58 -12.14 7.47 -4.85
N ASP A 59 -12.53 6.44 -4.09
CA ASP A 59 -12.40 6.43 -2.64
C ASP A 59 -10.92 6.39 -2.20
N TYR A 60 -10.60 7.11 -1.13
CA TYR A 60 -9.31 7.00 -0.45
C TYR A 60 -9.37 5.92 0.63
N VAL A 61 -8.36 5.07 0.65
CA VAL A 61 -8.21 3.96 1.61
C VAL A 61 -6.81 3.92 2.20
N GLN A 62 -6.69 3.23 3.32
CA GLN A 62 -5.43 2.72 3.84
C GLN A 62 -5.38 1.20 3.64
N LEU A 63 -4.21 0.70 3.27
CA LEU A 63 -3.93 -0.73 3.14
C LEU A 63 -3.06 -1.15 4.31
N ILE A 64 -3.60 -1.92 5.25
CA ILE A 64 -2.91 -2.34 6.47
C ILE A 64 -2.45 -3.79 6.29
N HIS A 65 -1.15 -4.05 6.47
CA HIS A 65 -0.62 -5.40 6.42
C HIS A 65 -1.14 -6.21 7.61
N GLY A 66 -1.79 -7.34 7.35
CA GLY A 66 -2.53 -8.10 8.37
C GLY A 66 -1.65 -8.61 9.51
N MET A 67 -0.43 -9.04 9.21
CA MET A 67 0.46 -9.63 10.23
C MET A 67 1.22 -8.58 11.05
N SER A 68 1.61 -7.45 10.46
CA SER A 68 2.38 -6.41 11.17
C SER A 68 1.55 -5.22 11.64
N GLY A 69 0.30 -5.07 11.17
CA GLY A 69 -0.54 -3.91 11.45
C GLY A 69 -0.05 -2.60 10.82
N ARG A 70 0.98 -2.64 9.97
CA ARG A 70 1.60 -1.45 9.38
C ARG A 70 0.92 -1.07 8.07
N ALA A 71 0.78 0.24 7.84
CA ALA A 71 0.15 0.77 6.65
C ALA A 71 1.11 0.80 5.45
N LEU A 72 0.61 0.44 4.26
CA LEU A 72 1.30 0.64 3.00
C LEU A 72 1.57 2.13 2.78
N ASN A 73 2.80 2.44 2.42
CA ASN A 73 3.35 3.78 2.38
C ASN A 73 4.27 3.94 1.18
N SER A 74 4.30 5.14 0.61
CA SER A 74 5.31 5.53 -0.37
C SER A 74 5.75 6.95 -0.09
N HIS A 75 7.00 7.28 -0.38
CA HIS A 75 7.59 8.53 0.04
C HIS A 75 8.77 8.90 -0.87
N ASP A 76 9.40 10.03 -0.62
CA ASP A 76 10.50 10.54 -1.43
C ASP A 76 11.84 9.84 -1.13
N VAL A 77 11.86 8.53 -1.36
CA VAL A 77 13.06 7.68 -1.38
C VAL A 77 13.02 6.90 -2.67
N ALA A 78 14.15 6.82 -3.38
CA ALA A 78 14.25 6.07 -4.62
C ALA A 78 14.08 4.57 -4.38
N ALA A 79 13.27 3.89 -5.19
CA ALA A 79 13.01 2.45 -5.05
C ALA A 79 14.30 1.61 -5.16
N PRO A 80 14.33 0.40 -4.58
CA PRO A 80 15.54 -0.43 -4.54
C PRO A 80 16.04 -0.81 -5.94
N VAL A 81 15.15 -1.23 -6.84
CA VAL A 81 15.49 -1.78 -8.17
C VAL A 81 15.36 -0.74 -9.29
N SER A 82 14.39 0.17 -9.20
CA SER A 82 14.11 1.18 -10.23
C SER A 82 14.22 2.57 -9.61
N PRO A 83 15.43 3.15 -9.51
CA PRO A 83 15.68 4.38 -8.75
C PRO A 83 14.89 5.60 -9.22
N GLN A 84 14.36 5.57 -10.45
CA GLN A 84 13.46 6.59 -11.00
C GLN A 84 12.03 6.55 -10.43
N ASN A 85 11.68 5.51 -9.65
CA ASN A 85 10.39 5.39 -8.95
C ASN A 85 10.59 5.61 -7.44
N GLN A 86 9.48 5.83 -6.74
CA GLN A 86 9.45 5.91 -5.28
C GLN A 86 9.45 4.51 -4.64
N GLU A 87 10.15 4.37 -3.51
CA GLU A 87 10.10 3.18 -2.66
C GLU A 87 8.67 2.98 -2.13
N VAL A 88 8.26 1.71 -2.04
CA VAL A 88 7.02 1.30 -1.41
C VAL A 88 7.36 0.44 -0.20
N SER A 89 6.79 0.77 0.94
CA SER A 89 7.11 0.16 2.23
C SER A 89 5.87 0.01 3.11
N CYS A 90 5.99 -0.76 4.17
CA CYS A 90 5.10 -0.69 5.32
C CYS A 90 5.69 0.30 6.33
N TYR A 91 4.93 1.32 6.70
CA TYR A 91 5.41 2.42 7.53
C TYR A 91 5.70 2.00 8.98
N ILE A 92 6.79 2.53 9.49
CA ILE A 92 7.33 2.44 10.84
C ILE A 92 7.57 3.88 11.27
N ASP A 93 6.92 4.26 12.36
CA ASP A 93 7.16 5.54 13.01
C ASP A 93 8.42 5.43 13.86
N TYR A 94 9.53 5.93 13.32
CA TYR A 94 10.79 6.03 14.06
C TYR A 94 10.83 7.27 14.98
N ASN A 95 9.72 7.98 15.16
CA ASN A 95 9.63 9.27 15.86
C ASN A 95 10.61 10.30 15.29
N ILE A 96 10.75 10.29 13.96
CA ILE A 96 11.53 11.24 13.16
C ILE A 96 10.58 12.06 12.29
N SER A 97 11.02 13.20 11.76
CA SER A 97 10.21 14.16 11.00
C SER A 97 9.75 13.68 9.60
N MET A 98 9.55 12.37 9.40
CA MET A 98 8.99 11.79 8.18
C MET A 98 7.58 11.27 8.45
N PRO A 99 6.53 12.07 8.17
CA PRO A 99 5.15 11.64 8.36
C PRO A 99 4.79 10.50 7.38
N ALA A 100 3.88 9.63 7.81
CA ALA A 100 3.32 8.61 6.93
C ALA A 100 2.59 9.24 5.73
N GLN A 101 2.83 8.68 4.55
CA GLN A 101 2.12 8.99 3.30
C GLN A 101 1.47 7.68 2.83
N ASN A 102 0.36 7.34 3.48
CA ASN A 102 -0.26 6.02 3.44
C ASN A 102 -1.68 6.02 2.87
N LEU A 103 -2.07 7.11 2.21
CA LEU A 103 -3.37 7.25 1.56
C LEU A 103 -3.27 6.86 0.09
N TRP A 104 -4.17 5.96 -0.31
CA TRP A 104 -4.25 5.42 -1.64
C TRP A 104 -5.66 5.63 -2.19
N ARG A 105 -5.78 6.36 -3.31
CA ARG A 105 -7.04 6.45 -4.05
C ARG A 105 -7.24 5.18 -4.86
N VAL A 106 -8.39 4.55 -4.69
CA VAL A 106 -8.84 3.40 -5.47
C VAL A 106 -9.25 3.89 -6.86
N LYS A 107 -8.66 3.32 -7.91
CA LYS A 107 -9.08 3.52 -9.29
C LYS A 107 -9.52 2.19 -9.88
N LEU A 108 -10.79 2.07 -10.24
CA LEU A 108 -11.37 0.90 -10.89
C LEU A 108 -11.29 1.09 -12.41
N LEU A 109 -10.44 0.30 -13.06
CA LEU A 109 -10.27 0.35 -14.52
C LEU A 109 -11.50 -0.16 -15.29
N ASN A 110 -12.43 -0.81 -14.58
CA ASN A 110 -13.68 -1.31 -15.12
C ASN A 110 -14.88 -0.86 -14.27
N SER A 111 -14.85 0.37 -13.75
CA SER A 111 -15.92 0.93 -12.91
C SER A 111 -17.32 0.81 -13.56
N GLY A 112 -17.43 0.94 -14.88
CA GLY A 112 -18.69 0.76 -15.61
C GLY A 112 -19.26 -0.66 -15.53
N GLU A 113 -18.42 -1.69 -15.44
CA GLU A 113 -18.85 -3.09 -15.30
C GLU A 113 -19.27 -3.43 -13.87
N THR A 114 -18.77 -2.67 -12.89
CA THR A 114 -18.94 -2.96 -11.45
C THR A 114 -19.91 -2.02 -10.73
N ASN A 115 -20.62 -1.15 -11.49
CA ASN A 115 -21.43 -0.05 -10.97
C ASN A 115 -20.65 0.87 -10.02
N GLY A 116 -19.36 1.08 -10.31
CA GLY A 116 -18.45 1.91 -9.52
C GLY A 116 -18.05 1.29 -8.17
N LEU A 117 -18.44 0.05 -7.88
CA LEU A 117 -18.11 -0.64 -6.63
C LEU A 117 -16.90 -1.55 -6.81
N TRP A 118 -16.07 -1.68 -5.77
CA TRP A 118 -15.00 -2.67 -5.74
C TRP A 118 -15.56 -4.03 -5.31
N HIS A 119 -15.51 -5.00 -6.23
CA HIS A 119 -15.84 -6.40 -5.99
C HIS A 119 -14.61 -7.30 -6.07
N THR A 120 -14.62 -8.36 -5.27
CA THR A 120 -13.63 -9.44 -5.30
C THR A 120 -13.58 -10.08 -6.68
N ILE A 121 -12.37 -10.33 -7.20
CA ILE A 121 -12.06 -10.99 -8.48
C ILE A 121 -12.48 -10.20 -9.74
N SER A 122 -13.65 -9.58 -9.78
CA SER A 122 -14.16 -8.92 -10.99
C SER A 122 -13.62 -7.50 -11.20
N SER A 123 -13.18 -6.81 -10.15
CA SER A 123 -12.64 -5.45 -10.26
C SER A 123 -11.16 -5.46 -10.64
N ARG A 124 -10.80 -4.65 -11.64
CA ARG A 124 -9.41 -4.33 -12.00
C ARG A 124 -8.98 -3.05 -11.27
N VAL A 125 -8.30 -3.21 -10.14
CA VAL A 125 -7.97 -2.11 -9.22
C VAL A 125 -6.55 -1.58 -9.45
N GLN A 126 -6.42 -0.25 -9.47
CA GLN A 126 -5.14 0.44 -9.26
C GLN A 126 -5.20 1.24 -7.95
N PHE A 127 -4.09 1.26 -7.22
CA PHE A 127 -3.90 2.13 -6.07
C PHE A 127 -3.06 3.33 -6.50
N ILE A 128 -3.63 4.52 -6.40
CA ILE A 128 -2.98 5.77 -6.75
C ILE A 128 -2.54 6.48 -5.48
N HIS A 129 -1.25 6.72 -5.32
CA HIS A 129 -0.71 7.38 -4.15
C HIS A 129 -1.25 8.82 -4.04
N ALA A 130 -1.85 9.20 -2.91
CA ALA A 130 -2.54 10.47 -2.77
C ALA A 130 -1.61 11.67 -2.96
N ASN A 131 -0.41 11.63 -2.39
CA ASN A 131 0.51 12.76 -2.38
C ASN A 131 1.21 12.98 -3.72
N THR A 132 1.46 11.91 -4.49
CA THR A 132 2.23 12.00 -5.75
C THR A 132 1.41 11.70 -7.00
N SER A 133 0.17 11.25 -6.87
CA SER A 133 -0.70 10.82 -7.97
C SER A 133 -0.13 9.69 -8.83
N GLN A 134 0.95 9.04 -8.37
CA GLN A 134 1.58 7.91 -9.05
C GLN A 134 0.84 6.61 -8.74
N ALA A 135 0.75 5.72 -9.72
CA ALA A 135 0.17 4.39 -9.54
C ALA A 135 1.19 3.42 -8.91
N LEU A 136 0.73 2.64 -7.93
CA LEU A 136 1.48 1.49 -7.42
C LEU A 136 1.70 0.50 -8.57
N LYS A 137 2.95 0.06 -8.74
CA LYS A 137 3.33 -0.92 -9.77
C LYS A 137 4.37 -1.89 -9.25
N VAL A 138 4.44 -3.05 -9.89
CA VAL A 138 5.53 -4.00 -9.72
C VAL A 138 6.61 -3.66 -10.74
N SER A 139 7.85 -3.51 -10.30
CA SER A 139 8.99 -3.45 -11.21
C SER A 139 9.27 -4.85 -11.75
N LEU A 140 9.34 -4.97 -13.07
CA LEU A 140 9.84 -6.16 -13.77
C LEU A 140 11.37 -6.14 -13.81
#